data_AF-A0A7J3TND3-F1
#
_entry.id   AF-A0A7J3TND3-F1
#
_cell.length_a   1.000
_cell.length_b   1.000
_cell.length_c   1.000
_cell.angle_alpha   90.00
_cell.angle_beta   90.00
_cell.angle_gamma   90.00
#
_symmetry.space_group_name_H-M   'P 1'
#
loop_
_entity.id
_entity.type
_entity.pdbx_description
1 polymer ?
#
loop_
_entity_poly.entity_id
_entity_poly.type
_entity_poly.pdbx_seq_one_letter_code
_entity_poly.pdbx_strand_id
1 'polypeptide(L)' 'MASPFYKVKCKDCNNLQIIFSKASTPVRCHICGTLLAEPTGGKAKIRAEIVEELRHA' A
#
# COMPACT_ATOMS: atom_id res chain seq x y z
N MET A 1 4.34 -11.19 15.87
CA MET A 1 4.63 -11.04 14.43
C MET A 1 4.02 -9.74 13.94
N ALA A 2 4.82 -8.70 13.70
CA ALA A 2 4.31 -7.47 13.07
C ALA A 2 3.92 -7.78 11.62
N SER A 3 2.84 -7.16 11.13
CA SER A 3 2.50 -7.29 9.70
C SER A 3 3.47 -6.40 8.90
N PRO A 4 3.96 -6.84 7.72
CA PRO A 4 4.96 -6.07 6.97
C PRO A 4 4.36 -4.77 6.42
N PHE A 5 5.24 -3.81 6.16
CA PHE A 5 4.92 -2.64 5.36
C PHE A 5 5.32 -2.89 3.90
N TYR A 6 4.57 -2.37 2.95
CA TYR A 6 4.87 -2.44 1.54
C TYR A 6 5.15 -1.05 1.00
N LYS A 7 6.27 -0.88 0.31
CA LYS A 7 6.56 0.30 -0.48
C LYS A 7 5.93 0.09 -1.85
N VAL A 8 4.90 0.86 -2.15
CA VAL A 8 4.18 0.77 -3.42
C VAL A 8 4.44 2.01 -4.27
N LYS A 9 4.46 1.81 -5.58
CA LYS A 9 4.55 2.86 -6.58
C LYS A 9 3.21 3.00 -7.29
N CYS A 10 2.69 4.22 -7.32
CA CYS A 10 1.51 4.56 -8.08
C CYS A 10 1.82 4.52 -9.58
N LYS A 11 0.97 3.88 -10.38
CA LYS A 11 1.15 3.78 -11.83
C LYS A 11 0.82 5.08 -12.58
N ASP A 12 -0.03 5.92 -12.00
CA ASP A 12 -0.48 7.17 -12.64
C ASP A 12 0.49 8.33 -12.40
N CYS A 13 0.98 8.50 -11.17
CA CYS A 13 1.81 9.66 -10.78
C CYS A 13 3.25 9.28 -10.42
N ASN A 14 3.65 8.02 -10.57
CA ASN A 14 4.95 7.48 -10.15
C ASN A 14 5.30 7.70 -8.67
N ASN A 15 4.35 8.13 -7.83
CA ASN A 15 4.62 8.37 -6.43
C ASN A 15 4.92 7.09 -5.67
N LEU A 16 5.94 7.15 -4.80
CA LEU A 16 6.28 6.09 -3.87
C LEU A 16 5.55 6.34 -2.54
N GLN A 17 4.81 5.34 -2.08
CA GLN A 17 4.05 5.41 -0.85
C GLN A 17 4.24 4.14 -0.03
N ILE A 18 4.41 4.29 1.27
CA ILE A 18 4.49 3.16 2.19
C ILE A 18 3.08 2.87 2.69
N ILE A 19 2.66 1.63 2.55
CA ILE A 19 1.33 1.17 2.96
C ILE A 19 1.43 -0.04 3.88
N PHE A 20 0.46 -0.16 4.79
CA PHE A 20 0.41 -1.29 5.70
C PHE A 20 -0.32 -2.48 5.07
N SER A 21 0.25 -3.67 5.23
CA SER A 21 -0.30 -4.91 4.66
C SER A 21 -1.70 -5.28 5.14
N LYS A 22 -2.11 -4.82 6.34
CA LYS A 22 -3.46 -4.99 6.90
C LYS A 22 -4.13 -3.64 7.12
N ALA A 23 -4.08 -2.75 6.13
CA ALA A 23 -4.84 -1.51 6.19
C ALA A 23 -6.34 -1.81 6.34
N SER A 24 -6.96 -1.29 7.40
CA SER A 24 -8.42 -1.38 7.64
C SER A 24 -9.20 -0.27 6.93
N THR A 25 -8.49 0.70 6.35
CA THR A 25 -9.06 1.85 5.62
C THR A 25 -8.56 1.87 4.18
N PRO A 26 -9.36 2.42 3.23
CA PRO A 26 -8.92 2.61 1.84
C PRO A 26 -7.71 3.55 1.79
N VAL A 27 -6.61 3.07 1.24
CA VAL A 27 -5.39 3.85 1.07
C VAL A 27 -5.40 4.48 -0.30
N ARG A 28 -5.44 5.81 -0.34
CA ARG A 28 -5.36 6.60 -1.55
C ARG A 28 -3.96 7.17 -1.72
N CYS A 29 -3.60 7.45 -2.96
CA CYS A 29 -2.38 8.16 -3.28
C CYS A 29 -2.46 9.61 -2.79
N HIS A 30 -1.42 10.09 -2.12
CA HIS A 30 -1.37 11.47 -1.64
C HIS A 30 -1.30 12.53 -2.74
N ILE A 31 -0.92 12.14 -3.98
CA ILE A 31 -0.77 13.08 -5.10
C ILE A 31 -1.97 13.05 -6.04
N CYS A 32 -2.33 11.88 -6.58
CA CYS A 32 -3.43 11.78 -7.56
C CYS A 32 -4.77 11.39 -6.94
N GLY A 33 -4.81 10.95 -5.68
CA GLY A 33 -6.03 10.45 -5.05
C GLY A 33 -6.49 9.07 -5.52
N THR A 34 -5.77 8.43 -6.48
CA THR A 34 -6.06 7.07 -6.94
C THR A 34 -6.00 6.07 -5.79
N LEU A 35 -6.88 5.08 -5.82
CA LEU A 35 -6.95 4.05 -4.80
C LEU A 35 -5.77 3.06 -4.95
N LEU A 36 -4.85 3.07 -3.99
CA LEU A 36 -3.64 2.24 -3.99
C LEU A 36 -3.85 0.90 -3.28
N ALA A 37 -4.63 0.90 -2.19
CA ALA A 37 -4.98 -0.32 -1.48
C ALA A 37 -6.42 -0.29 -0.96
N GLU A 38 -7.11 -1.41 -1.13
CA GLU A 38 -8.48 -1.65 -0.69
C GLU A 38 -8.45 -2.50 0.58
N PRO A 39 -9.07 -2.06 1.69
CA PRO A 39 -9.13 -2.86 2.90
C PRO A 39 -10.03 -4.06 2.63
N THR A 40 -9.58 -5.23 3.07
CA THR A 40 -10.42 -6.43 3.12
C THR A 40 -10.44 -6.91 4.56
N GLY A 41 -11.30 -7.87 4.90
CA GLY A 41 -11.36 -8.43 6.26
C GLY A 41 -10.04 -9.07 6.76
N GLY A 42 -9.02 -9.20 5.90
CA GLY A 42 -7.69 -9.70 6.25
C GLY A 42 -6.57 -8.79 5.75
N LYS A 43 -5.87 -9.23 4.70
CA LYS A 43 -4.79 -8.44 4.07
C LYS A 43 -5.40 -7.44 3.09
N ALA A 44 -4.96 -6.19 3.14
CA ALA A 44 -5.37 -5.18 2.19
C ALA A 44 -4.99 -5.60 0.77
N LYS A 45 -5.91 -5.40 -0.18
CA LYS A 45 -5.69 -5.68 -1.59
C LYS A 45 -4.97 -4.50 -2.23
N ILE A 46 -3.71 -4.69 -2.56
CA ILE A 46 -2.86 -3.66 -3.16
C ILE A 46 -3.10 -3.64 -4.67
N ARG A 47 -3.50 -2.49 -5.22
CA ARG A 47 -3.71 -2.27 -6.67
C ARG A 47 -2.55 -1.52 -7.34
N ALA A 48 -1.60 -1.07 -6.54
CA ALA A 48 -0.38 -0.42 -6.96
C ALA A 48 0.76 -1.42 -7.21
N GLU A 49 1.86 -0.98 -7.82
CA GLU A 49 3.05 -1.79 -8.02
C GLU A 49 3.85 -1.88 -6.71
N ILE A 50 4.16 -3.07 -6.22
CA ILE A 50 4.96 -3.25 -5.00
C ILE A 50 6.43 -3.20 -5.40
N VAL A 51 7.15 -2.19 -4.90
CA VAL A 51 8.58 -2.01 -5.16
C VAL A 51 9.41 -2.77 -4.14
N GLU A 52 9.02 -2.69 -2.87
CA GLU A 52 9.81 -3.26 -1.78
C GLU A 52 8.90 -3.69 -0.63
N GLU A 53 9.26 -4.77 0.04
CA GLU A 53 8.63 -5.20 1.30
C GLU A 53 9.52 -4.82 2.47
N LEU A 54 9.04 -3.91 3.30
CA LEU A 54 9.68 -3.46 4.53
C LEU A 54 9.25 -4.39 5.66
N ARG A 55 10.05 -5.45 5.87
CA ARG A 55 9.98 -6.28 7.08
C ARG A 55 10.94 -5.67 8.11
N HIS A 56 10.42 -5.22 9.26
CA HIS A 56 11.28 -4.99 10.42
C HIS A 56 11.72 -6.36 10.96
N ALA A 57 13.03 -6.59 10.96
CA ALA A 57 13.68 -7.74 11.60
C ALA A 57 13.67 -7.58 13.13
#